data_AF-A0A2K9NSG1-F1
#
_entry.id   AF-A0A2K9NSG1-F1
#
_cell.length_a   1.000
_cell.length_b   1.000
_cell.length_c   1.000
_cell.angle_alpha   90.00
_cell.angle_beta   90.00
_cell.angle_gamma   90.00
#
_symmetry.space_group_name_H-M   'P 1'
#
loop_
_entity.id
_entity.type
_entity.pdbx_description
1 polymer ?
#
loop_
_entity_poly.entity_id
_entity_poly.type
_entity_poly.pdbx_seq_one_letter_code
_entity_poly.pdbx_strand_id
1 'polypeptide(L)'
;MKKIKLPAHFLSVLIMSATLVVVSSCIGDQSVAKRRGYVKDFSTTTGNSGCDSSYLIYSKPYDTCTTACSDGYHLASLDELSEVKKELVDSEGYTIDGVSATDILARINNSANICVADVIKDERPTNAIDIKSDFCSCINGKSDIINNCDSFCAAKTPTDQPILYVNTIMGTDIALNTKIGNLHNWCTVQLTEDQTTPGCSLIATDGTNTVSLQMTTSAGSNSFSANVSTLTRNKTWLLKIQETKAGSGAQSKEFQIRRINQASDTTTGVLKVTPINQYTCMTYGGKVDNSGNIIRTTFARIFYYFAANETPAPIPPAGGTNQSQVVCHDEQLHGVTDSAEWDRLELIPGAYSMWDKADTRFVAKAENNNKLTINKTLEERLLSDYNITATIDLFRLLSYPNRPTTTSTSSANIPLGYIMVPFSDATTGKTYCPTATQFNGTQPLLNLLGEFMDDTEGLYLAEKEAETIQDGSTYKTLYGTMFVRETTLNNYGFYIENGIKIKANAAAMHTKTIYFYWPTSTTADPLTQGGRKLFTVRTPSTLNGNVPTGQATTEATTDKRIGCVPKS
;
A
#
# COMPACT_ATOMS: atom_id res chain seq x y z
N MET A 1 -53.93 -32.79 -40.90
CA MET A 1 -53.18 -34.05 -41.07
C MET A 1 -51.87 -33.96 -40.27
N LYS A 2 -51.46 -35.09 -39.64
CA LYS A 2 -50.35 -35.31 -38.67
C LYS A 2 -50.71 -34.90 -37.22
N LYS A 3 -51.38 -35.77 -36.45
CA LYS A 3 -50.96 -36.99 -35.70
C LYS A 3 -50.43 -36.68 -34.29
N ILE A 4 -51.30 -37.00 -33.34
CA ILE A 4 -51.18 -37.10 -31.88
C ILE A 4 -50.22 -38.23 -31.48
N LYS A 5 -49.52 -38.08 -30.34
CA LYS A 5 -49.20 -39.17 -29.38
C LYS A 5 -48.81 -38.61 -28.00
N LEU A 6 -49.72 -38.80 -27.02
CA LEU A 6 -49.42 -38.89 -25.58
C LEU A 6 -48.88 -40.30 -25.27
N PRO A 7 -48.10 -40.49 -24.20
CA PRO A 7 -48.01 -41.75 -23.48
C PRO A 7 -48.82 -41.71 -22.18
N ALA A 8 -49.69 -42.71 -22.04
CA ALA A 8 -50.40 -43.07 -20.83
C ALA A 8 -49.72 -44.30 -20.20
N HIS A 9 -49.42 -44.20 -18.91
CA HIS A 9 -49.34 -45.31 -17.95
C HIS A 9 -49.88 -44.72 -16.64
N PHE A 10 -50.76 -45.34 -15.84
CA PHE A 10 -51.54 -46.56 -15.99
C PHE A 10 -52.58 -46.48 -14.86
N LEU A 11 -53.85 -46.37 -15.21
CA LEU A 11 -54.97 -46.55 -14.30
C LEU A 11 -55.37 -48.02 -14.41
N SER A 12 -55.22 -48.82 -13.35
CA SER A 12 -56.04 -50.01 -13.00
C SER A 12 -55.27 -51.03 -12.15
N VAL A 13 -55.43 -50.95 -10.84
CA VAL A 13 -55.70 -52.12 -9.96
C VAL A 13 -56.71 -51.61 -8.92
N LEU A 14 -58.02 -51.80 -9.12
CA LEU A 14 -58.84 -52.94 -8.63
C LEU A 14 -58.84 -53.00 -7.08
N ILE A 15 -59.86 -52.47 -6.39
CA ILE A 15 -61.11 -53.17 -6.01
C ILE A 15 -60.86 -54.49 -5.26
N MET A 16 -61.03 -54.44 -3.93
CA MET A 16 -61.36 -55.50 -2.94
C MET A 16 -60.77 -54.98 -1.61
N SER A 17 -61.49 -54.69 -0.52
CA SER A 17 -62.67 -55.33 0.07
C SER A 17 -63.26 -54.30 1.05
N ALA A 18 -64.50 -53.87 0.87
CA ALA A 18 -65.70 -54.51 1.43
C ALA A 18 -65.97 -54.11 2.89
N THR A 19 -67.11 -53.40 3.06
CA THR A 19 -68.13 -53.59 4.13
C THR A 19 -67.68 -53.44 5.60
N LEU A 20 -68.36 -52.68 6.45
CA LEU A 20 -69.74 -52.93 6.91
C LEU A 20 -70.17 -51.69 7.74
N VAL A 21 -71.23 -50.98 7.32
CA VAL A 21 -72.55 -50.86 7.98
C VAL A 21 -72.58 -49.90 9.19
N VAL A 22 -73.20 -48.72 9.04
CA VAL A 22 -74.63 -48.35 9.33
C VAL A 22 -74.98 -48.61 10.81
N VAL A 23 -75.66 -47.80 11.62
CA VAL A 23 -76.73 -46.79 11.58
C VAL A 23 -76.63 -46.11 12.98
N SER A 24 -77.09 -44.91 13.31
CA SER A 24 -78.45 -44.35 13.31
C SER A 24 -78.35 -43.09 14.20
N SER A 25 -78.67 -41.88 13.71
CA SER A 25 -79.97 -41.18 13.87
C SER A 25 -80.28 -40.83 15.35
N CYS A 26 -80.83 -39.69 15.76
CA CYS A 26 -81.69 -38.70 15.14
C CYS A 26 -82.08 -37.65 16.23
N ILE A 27 -82.52 -36.44 15.82
CA ILE A 27 -83.42 -35.50 16.56
C ILE A 27 -82.78 -34.76 17.77
N GLY A 28 -82.98 -33.47 18.02
CA GLY A 28 -83.78 -32.44 17.38
C GLY A 28 -84.01 -31.26 18.33
N ASP A 29 -84.29 -30.12 17.71
CA ASP A 29 -85.18 -29.05 18.14
C ASP A 29 -84.77 -27.92 19.10
N GLN A 30 -85.30 -26.74 18.73
CA GLN A 30 -85.12 -25.42 19.30
C GLN A 30 -86.05 -25.15 20.49
N SER A 31 -85.57 -24.26 21.37
CA SER A 31 -86.35 -23.26 22.11
C SER A 31 -87.42 -23.73 23.11
N VAL A 32 -87.09 -23.77 24.42
CA VAL A 32 -87.95 -23.24 25.50
C VAL A 32 -87.12 -22.74 26.70
N ALA A 33 -87.18 -21.43 26.93
CA ALA A 33 -87.18 -20.70 28.21
C ALA A 33 -86.15 -20.95 29.34
N LYS A 34 -85.38 -19.88 29.58
CA LYS A 34 -85.22 -19.13 30.86
C LYS A 34 -84.77 -19.88 32.13
N ARG A 35 -83.63 -19.35 32.64
CA ARG A 35 -83.12 -19.38 34.03
C ARG A 35 -82.55 -20.70 34.53
N ARG A 36 -81.27 -20.95 34.24
CA ARG A 36 -80.30 -21.45 35.23
C ARG A 36 -78.97 -20.74 35.02
N GLY A 37 -78.36 -20.31 36.13
CA GLY A 37 -77.22 -19.40 36.15
C GLY A 37 -75.99 -19.97 35.45
N TYR A 38 -75.14 -19.05 35.01
CA TYR A 38 -73.76 -19.33 34.64
C TYR A 38 -73.13 -20.23 35.71
N VAL A 39 -72.82 -21.47 35.36
CA VAL A 39 -71.79 -22.21 36.07
C VAL A 39 -70.48 -21.63 35.56
N LYS A 40 -69.90 -20.71 36.34
CA LYS A 40 -68.44 -20.54 36.31
C LYS A 40 -67.88 -21.89 36.77
N ASP A 41 -67.23 -22.59 35.86
CA ASP A 41 -66.42 -23.74 36.21
C ASP A 41 -65.27 -23.22 37.09
N PHE A 42 -65.29 -23.59 38.36
CA PHE A 42 -64.24 -23.34 39.34
C PHE A 42 -63.36 -24.58 39.50
N SER A 43 -63.17 -25.40 38.46
CA SER A 43 -62.07 -26.35 38.40
C SER A 43 -60.73 -25.63 38.21
N THR A 44 -60.38 -24.77 39.17
CA THR A 44 -59.00 -24.46 39.50
C THR A 44 -58.38 -25.74 40.05
N THR A 45 -57.99 -26.64 39.16
CA THR A 45 -56.85 -27.51 39.46
C THR A 45 -55.64 -26.60 39.55
N THR A 46 -55.11 -26.50 40.77
CA THR A 46 -53.77 -26.02 41.13
C THR A 46 -52.70 -26.90 40.47
N GLY A 47 -52.66 -26.90 39.13
CA GLY A 47 -51.55 -27.40 38.34
C GLY A 47 -50.61 -26.22 38.07
N ASN A 48 -49.30 -26.45 38.25
CA ASN A 48 -48.21 -25.48 38.08
C ASN A 48 -48.57 -24.36 37.10
N SER A 49 -48.74 -23.15 37.62
CA SER A 49 -48.95 -21.96 36.81
C SER A 49 -47.61 -21.59 36.16
N GLY A 50 -47.22 -22.29 35.10
CA GLY A 50 -45.98 -22.12 34.34
C GLY A 50 -45.80 -23.18 33.26
N CYS A 51 -44.78 -23.02 32.41
CA CYS A 51 -44.47 -23.93 31.30
C CYS A 51 -43.43 -25.00 31.65
N ASP A 52 -43.04 -25.11 32.92
CA ASP A 52 -42.00 -26.01 33.44
C ASP A 52 -40.71 -25.91 32.61
N SER A 53 -40.38 -26.95 31.84
CA SER A 53 -39.19 -27.01 30.97
C SER A 53 -39.35 -26.34 29.61
N SER A 54 -40.56 -25.85 29.28
CA SER A 54 -40.87 -25.13 28.04
C SER A 54 -40.83 -23.62 28.24
N TYR A 55 -40.79 -22.89 27.13
CA TYR A 55 -40.85 -21.43 27.10
C TYR A 55 -42.30 -20.94 27.12
N LEU A 56 -42.57 -19.89 27.88
CA LEU A 56 -43.87 -19.20 27.87
C LEU A 56 -43.88 -18.13 26.77
N ILE A 57 -44.85 -18.15 25.86
CA ILE A 57 -45.02 -17.05 24.91
C ILE A 57 -45.59 -15.85 25.68
N TYR A 58 -44.82 -14.77 25.77
CA TYR A 58 -45.22 -13.51 26.41
C TYR A 58 -46.10 -12.69 25.45
N SER A 59 -47.25 -13.25 25.11
CA SER A 59 -48.31 -12.62 24.32
C SER A 59 -49.67 -13.12 24.80
N LYS A 60 -50.74 -12.43 24.43
CA LYS A 60 -52.09 -12.86 24.81
C LYS A 60 -52.52 -14.06 23.95
N PRO A 61 -53.11 -15.12 24.53
CA PRO A 61 -53.28 -15.38 25.97
C PRO A 61 -52.00 -15.89 26.66
N TYR A 62 -51.77 -15.44 27.92
CA TYR A 62 -50.56 -15.72 28.73
C TYR A 62 -50.49 -17.15 29.31
N ASP A 63 -50.85 -18.14 28.50
CA ASP A 63 -50.95 -19.57 28.84
C ASP A 63 -50.35 -20.48 27.77
N THR A 64 -49.74 -19.92 26.73
CA THR A 64 -49.18 -20.69 25.63
C THR A 64 -47.73 -21.08 25.91
N CYS A 65 -47.47 -22.38 25.99
CA CYS A 65 -46.14 -22.95 26.19
C CYS A 65 -45.59 -23.55 24.88
N THR A 66 -44.31 -23.35 24.61
CA THR A 66 -43.61 -23.86 23.43
C THR A 66 -42.20 -24.34 23.74
N THR A 67 -41.68 -25.30 22.97
CA THR A 67 -40.29 -25.78 23.11
C THR A 67 -39.29 -24.94 22.32
N ALA A 68 -39.76 -24.03 21.45
CA ALA A 68 -38.97 -23.06 20.70
C ALA A 68 -39.83 -21.83 20.36
N CYS A 69 -39.25 -20.63 20.32
CA CYS A 69 -39.98 -19.44 19.91
C CYS A 69 -40.33 -19.51 18.42
N SER A 70 -41.60 -19.28 18.09
CA SER A 70 -42.10 -19.24 16.71
C SER A 70 -41.73 -17.94 16.00
N ASP A 71 -41.82 -17.91 14.66
CA ASP A 71 -41.57 -16.71 13.86
C ASP A 71 -42.32 -15.47 14.42
N GLY A 72 -41.59 -14.36 14.61
CA GLY A 72 -42.08 -13.13 15.24
C GLY A 72 -41.89 -13.06 16.76
N TYR A 73 -41.23 -14.06 17.35
CA TYR A 73 -40.83 -14.10 18.75
C TYR A 73 -39.39 -14.59 18.89
N HIS A 74 -38.65 -14.05 19.85
CA HIS A 74 -37.33 -14.56 20.23
C HIS A 74 -37.27 -14.91 21.72
N LEU A 75 -36.26 -15.71 22.07
CA LEU A 75 -36.01 -16.10 23.45
C LEU A 75 -35.47 -14.88 24.21
N ALA A 76 -36.16 -14.45 25.26
CA ALA A 76 -35.79 -13.25 26.00
C ALA A 76 -34.36 -13.33 26.56
N SER A 77 -33.60 -12.26 26.37
CA SER A 77 -32.33 -12.03 27.04
C SER A 77 -32.53 -11.80 28.55
N LEU A 78 -31.43 -11.81 29.32
CA LEU A 78 -31.48 -11.54 30.77
C LEU A 78 -32.00 -10.13 31.09
N ASP A 79 -31.70 -9.15 30.23
CA ASP A 79 -32.12 -7.77 30.41
C ASP A 79 -33.61 -7.62 30.13
N GLU A 80 -34.11 -8.18 29.03
CA GLU A 80 -35.55 -8.17 28.67
C GLU A 80 -36.40 -8.91 29.70
N LEU A 81 -35.93 -10.06 30.18
CA LEU A 81 -36.60 -10.80 31.24
C LEU A 81 -36.67 -9.99 32.54
N SER A 82 -35.62 -9.24 32.86
CA SER A 82 -35.58 -8.37 34.05
C SER A 82 -36.53 -7.18 33.91
N GLU A 83 -36.62 -6.58 32.73
CA GLU A 83 -37.54 -5.48 32.42
C GLU A 83 -39.01 -5.93 32.50
N VAL A 84 -39.35 -7.06 31.88
CA VAL A 84 -40.71 -7.65 31.95
C VAL A 84 -41.11 -7.97 33.39
N LYS A 85 -40.22 -8.55 34.19
CA LYS A 85 -40.50 -8.83 35.61
C LYS A 85 -40.70 -7.54 36.40
N LYS A 86 -39.91 -6.51 36.13
CA LYS A 86 -40.03 -5.21 36.78
C LYS A 86 -41.36 -4.54 36.44
N GLU A 87 -41.76 -4.55 35.18
CA GLU A 87 -43.06 -4.02 34.73
C GLU A 87 -44.23 -4.69 35.46
N LEU A 88 -44.16 -6.02 35.65
CA LEU A 88 -45.19 -6.78 36.37
C LEU A 88 -45.21 -6.50 37.87
N VAL A 89 -44.04 -6.30 38.50
CA VAL A 89 -43.93 -5.89 39.91
C VAL A 89 -44.46 -4.48 40.11
N ASP A 90 -44.11 -3.55 39.23
CA ASP A 90 -44.62 -2.17 39.27
C ASP A 90 -46.14 -2.11 39.00
N SER A 91 -46.70 -3.16 38.39
CA SER A 91 -48.13 -3.35 38.11
C SER A 91 -48.86 -4.20 39.16
N GLU A 92 -48.26 -4.45 40.33
CA GLU A 92 -48.90 -5.19 41.42
C GLU A 92 -50.28 -4.59 41.79
N GLY A 93 -51.31 -5.43 41.80
CA GLY A 93 -52.70 -5.02 42.05
C GLY A 93 -53.53 -4.68 40.79
N TYR A 94 -52.91 -4.64 39.60
CA TYR A 94 -53.62 -4.50 38.34
C TYR A 94 -53.90 -5.86 37.67
N THR A 95 -55.00 -5.91 36.92
CA THR A 95 -55.29 -7.03 36.02
C THR A 95 -54.94 -6.62 34.61
N ILE A 96 -54.12 -7.44 33.96
CA ILE A 96 -53.75 -7.29 32.55
C ILE A 96 -54.63 -8.30 31.80
N ASP A 97 -55.64 -7.78 31.09
CA ASP A 97 -56.61 -8.58 30.33
C ASP A 97 -57.32 -9.67 31.13
N GLY A 98 -57.63 -9.39 32.40
CA GLY A 98 -58.35 -10.29 33.29
C GLY A 98 -57.49 -11.32 34.03
N VAL A 99 -56.16 -11.28 33.86
CA VAL A 99 -55.20 -12.08 34.65
C VAL A 99 -54.43 -11.14 35.58
N SER A 100 -54.20 -11.52 36.84
CA SER A 100 -53.44 -10.66 37.75
C SER A 100 -51.97 -10.62 37.36
N ALA A 101 -51.32 -9.46 37.51
CA ALA A 101 -49.87 -9.33 37.26
C ALA A 101 -49.06 -10.34 38.07
N THR A 102 -49.49 -10.66 39.30
CA THR A 102 -48.90 -11.67 40.17
C THR A 102 -49.01 -13.09 39.59
N ASP A 103 -50.12 -13.44 38.94
CA ASP A 103 -50.28 -14.74 38.28
C ASP A 103 -49.39 -14.86 37.04
N ILE A 104 -49.22 -13.76 36.28
CA ILE A 104 -48.31 -13.71 35.12
C ILE A 104 -46.86 -13.87 35.61
N LEU A 105 -46.47 -13.18 36.68
CA LEU A 105 -45.14 -13.29 37.27
C LEU A 105 -44.85 -14.72 37.77
N ALA A 106 -45.85 -15.38 38.38
CA ALA A 106 -45.73 -16.78 38.77
C ALA A 106 -45.49 -17.70 37.55
N ARG A 107 -46.19 -17.45 36.43
CA ARG A 107 -46.01 -18.19 35.16
C ARG A 107 -44.63 -18.01 34.57
N ILE A 108 -44.10 -16.80 34.58
CA ILE A 108 -42.73 -16.53 34.12
C ILE A 108 -41.71 -17.28 34.98
N ASN A 109 -41.88 -17.24 36.31
CA ASN A 109 -40.94 -17.88 37.23
C ASN A 109 -40.98 -19.41 37.18
N ASN A 110 -42.11 -19.99 36.78
CA ASN A 110 -42.30 -21.43 36.62
C ASN A 110 -42.13 -21.90 35.15
N SER A 111 -41.44 -21.13 34.31
CA SER A 111 -41.12 -21.49 32.92
C SER A 111 -39.61 -21.46 32.71
N ALA A 112 -39.10 -22.22 31.73
CA ALA A 112 -37.65 -22.28 31.47
C ALA A 112 -37.09 -20.93 30.98
N ASN A 113 -37.88 -20.21 30.19
CA ASN A 113 -37.68 -18.80 29.79
C ASN A 113 -39.00 -18.28 29.19
N ILE A 114 -39.01 -17.06 28.66
CA ILE A 114 -40.13 -16.50 27.91
C ILE A 114 -39.73 -16.23 26.45
N CYS A 115 -40.68 -16.40 25.54
CA CYS A 115 -40.60 -15.90 24.18
C CYS A 115 -41.26 -14.52 24.14
N VAL A 116 -40.48 -13.47 24.02
CA VAL A 116 -41.00 -12.10 23.86
C VAL A 116 -41.30 -11.86 22.39
N ALA A 117 -42.38 -11.10 22.12
CA ALA A 117 -42.64 -10.67 20.76
C ALA A 117 -41.43 -9.87 20.27
N ASP A 118 -41.02 -10.09 19.02
CA ASP A 118 -40.09 -9.18 18.37
C ASP A 118 -40.75 -7.81 18.37
N VAL A 119 -40.34 -6.94 19.28
CA VAL A 119 -40.79 -5.54 19.28
C VAL A 119 -40.16 -4.92 18.04
N ILE A 120 -40.88 -4.98 16.93
CA ILE A 120 -40.62 -4.10 15.79
C ILE A 120 -41.02 -2.72 16.27
N LYS A 121 -40.11 -2.07 16.99
CA LYS A 121 -40.28 -0.67 17.35
C LYS A 121 -40.33 0.08 16.02
N ASP A 122 -41.43 0.78 15.79
CA ASP A 122 -41.68 1.59 14.58
C ASP A 122 -40.80 2.86 14.61
N GLU A 123 -39.53 2.72 15.00
CA GLU A 123 -38.53 3.76 15.10
C GLU A 123 -37.29 3.41 14.27
N ARG A 124 -36.49 4.41 13.93
CA ARG A 124 -35.20 4.18 13.27
C ARG A 124 -34.11 3.96 14.32
N PRO A 125 -33.53 2.76 14.41
CA PRO A 125 -32.48 2.49 15.38
C PRO A 125 -31.19 3.22 15.01
N THR A 126 -30.47 3.69 16.03
CA THR A 126 -29.12 4.26 15.90
C THR A 126 -28.07 3.16 16.05
N ASN A 127 -26.97 3.26 15.31
CA ASN A 127 -25.86 2.30 15.26
C ASN A 127 -26.23 0.89 14.73
N ALA A 128 -27.44 0.72 14.20
CA ALA A 128 -27.89 -0.54 13.59
C ALA A 128 -27.52 -0.69 12.11
N ILE A 129 -26.82 0.28 11.53
CA ILE A 129 -26.27 0.19 10.17
C ILE A 129 -24.75 0.10 10.28
N ASP A 130 -24.22 -1.06 9.88
CA ASP A 130 -22.79 -1.33 9.80
C ASP A 130 -22.26 -1.04 8.40
N ILE A 131 -21.05 -0.50 8.34
CA ILE A 131 -20.39 -0.16 7.09
C ILE A 131 -19.38 -1.27 6.76
N LYS A 132 -19.51 -1.89 5.58
CA LYS A 132 -18.53 -2.87 5.12
C LYS A 132 -17.22 -2.16 4.78
N SER A 133 -16.09 -2.83 5.00
CA SER A 133 -14.76 -2.27 4.72
C SER A 133 -14.42 -2.17 3.22
N ASP A 134 -15.29 -2.65 2.33
CA ASP A 134 -15.11 -2.69 0.87
C ASP A 134 -15.55 -1.40 0.15
N PHE A 135 -15.71 -0.29 0.87
CA PHE A 135 -16.10 0.99 0.26
C PHE A 135 -15.01 1.56 -0.63
N CYS A 136 -15.40 2.17 -1.75
CA CYS A 136 -14.46 2.73 -2.73
C CYS A 136 -14.91 4.10 -3.23
N SER A 137 -13.99 5.07 -3.28
CA SER A 137 -14.20 6.34 -3.99
C SER A 137 -13.49 6.28 -5.32
N CYS A 138 -14.21 6.57 -6.41
CA CYS A 138 -13.68 6.50 -7.76
C CYS A 138 -13.83 7.84 -8.48
N ILE A 139 -12.82 8.22 -9.25
CA ILE A 139 -12.84 9.35 -10.18
C ILE A 139 -12.01 8.94 -11.41
N ASN A 140 -12.55 9.16 -12.61
CA ASN A 140 -11.91 8.77 -13.88
C ASN A 140 -11.41 7.31 -13.93
N GLY A 141 -12.16 6.38 -13.32
CA GLY A 141 -11.82 4.96 -13.29
C GLY A 141 -10.64 4.60 -12.36
N LYS A 142 -10.09 5.56 -11.60
CA LYS A 142 -9.00 5.37 -10.63
C LYS A 142 -9.50 5.58 -9.20
N SER A 143 -8.80 4.99 -8.23
CA SER A 143 -9.10 5.21 -6.81
C SER A 143 -8.85 6.67 -6.39
N ASP A 144 -9.80 7.25 -5.64
CA ASP A 144 -9.72 8.60 -5.04
C ASP A 144 -9.52 8.54 -3.51
N ILE A 145 -9.45 7.35 -2.91
CA ILE A 145 -9.21 7.16 -1.47
C ILE A 145 -8.15 6.09 -1.20
N ILE A 146 -7.59 6.10 0.01
CA ILE A 146 -6.73 5.01 0.51
C ILE A 146 -7.60 3.81 0.90
N ASN A 147 -8.01 3.03 -0.09
CA ASN A 147 -8.60 1.70 0.07
C ASN A 147 -8.31 0.88 -1.20
N ASN A 148 -8.28 -0.46 -1.12
CA ASN A 148 -7.89 -1.34 -2.23
C ASN A 148 -8.95 -1.38 -3.35
N CYS A 149 -9.03 -0.30 -4.12
CA CYS A 149 -10.16 0.05 -4.97
C CYS A 149 -9.86 0.04 -6.47
N ASP A 150 -8.62 -0.29 -6.87
CA ASP A 150 -8.20 -0.15 -8.26
C ASP A 150 -9.02 -1.01 -9.22
N SER A 151 -9.24 -2.28 -8.87
CA SER A 151 -10.06 -3.20 -9.66
C SER A 151 -11.54 -2.79 -9.68
N PHE A 152 -12.05 -2.31 -8.55
CA PHE A 152 -13.43 -1.84 -8.44
C PHE A 152 -13.66 -0.59 -9.29
N CYS A 153 -12.78 0.40 -9.19
CA CYS A 153 -12.90 1.66 -9.93
C CYS A 153 -12.67 1.48 -11.43
N ALA A 154 -11.79 0.57 -11.84
CA ALA A 154 -11.59 0.24 -13.26
C ALA A 154 -12.86 -0.35 -13.91
N ALA A 155 -13.73 -1.01 -13.13
CA ALA A 155 -14.99 -1.55 -13.60
C ALA A 155 -16.15 -0.54 -13.61
N LYS A 156 -15.94 0.69 -13.11
CA LYS A 156 -16.96 1.75 -13.13
C LYS A 156 -16.85 2.61 -14.38
N THR A 157 -17.98 3.17 -14.80
CA THR A 157 -18.01 4.20 -15.84
C THR A 157 -17.16 5.39 -15.39
N PRO A 158 -16.18 5.84 -16.17
CA PRO A 158 -15.36 7.00 -15.81
C PRO A 158 -16.20 8.26 -15.61
N THR A 159 -16.00 8.95 -14.49
CA THR A 159 -16.64 10.22 -14.17
C THR A 159 -15.63 11.23 -13.64
N ASP A 160 -15.75 12.49 -14.07
CA ASP A 160 -14.90 13.60 -13.58
C ASP A 160 -15.19 13.98 -12.12
N GLN A 161 -16.27 13.45 -11.55
CA GLN A 161 -16.66 13.66 -10.17
C GLN A 161 -16.22 12.45 -9.32
N PRO A 162 -15.67 12.68 -8.11
CA PRO A 162 -15.33 11.62 -7.17
C PRO A 162 -16.61 11.08 -6.50
N ILE A 163 -16.93 9.82 -6.79
CA ILE A 163 -18.11 9.14 -6.26
C ILE A 163 -17.66 8.05 -5.28
N LEU A 164 -18.10 8.18 -4.03
CA LEU A 164 -17.96 7.15 -3.01
C LEU A 164 -19.07 6.11 -3.17
N TYR A 165 -18.72 4.83 -3.19
CA TYR A 165 -19.60 3.67 -3.22
C TYR A 165 -19.43 2.88 -1.94
N VAL A 166 -20.52 2.59 -1.24
CA VAL A 166 -20.48 1.93 0.08
C VAL A 166 -21.54 0.85 0.14
N ASN A 167 -21.13 -0.32 0.63
CA ASN A 167 -22.04 -1.40 1.00
C ASN A 167 -22.23 -1.41 2.51
N THR A 168 -23.45 -1.70 2.97
CA THR A 168 -23.82 -1.74 4.38
C THR A 168 -24.34 -3.11 4.79
N ILE A 169 -24.33 -3.37 6.10
CA ILE A 169 -24.95 -4.52 6.74
C ILE A 169 -26.03 -3.96 7.68
N MET A 170 -27.26 -4.44 7.53
CA MET A 170 -28.37 -4.05 8.40
C MET A 170 -28.35 -4.91 9.66
N GLY A 171 -28.43 -4.28 10.82
CA GLY A 171 -28.70 -4.95 12.09
C GLY A 171 -30.09 -5.58 12.10
N THR A 172 -30.33 -6.49 13.04
CA THR A 172 -31.59 -7.25 13.18
C THR A 172 -32.80 -6.34 13.23
N ASP A 173 -32.71 -5.22 13.93
CA ASP A 173 -33.80 -4.26 14.14
C ASP A 173 -34.26 -3.59 12.84
N ILE A 174 -33.38 -3.50 11.84
CA ILE A 174 -33.71 -3.00 10.50
C ILE A 174 -34.08 -4.16 9.58
N ALA A 175 -33.29 -5.24 9.59
CA ALA A 175 -33.45 -6.36 8.66
C ALA A 175 -34.76 -7.14 8.85
N LEU A 176 -35.21 -7.29 10.10
CA LEU A 176 -36.45 -7.99 10.45
C LEU A 176 -37.68 -7.07 10.42
N ASN A 177 -37.47 -5.75 10.36
CA ASN A 177 -38.58 -4.79 10.28
C ASN A 177 -39.19 -4.80 8.88
N THR A 178 -40.45 -5.19 8.79
CA THR A 178 -41.19 -5.38 7.53
C THR A 178 -41.40 -4.09 6.73
N LYS A 179 -41.27 -2.91 7.35
CA LYS A 179 -41.38 -1.61 6.68
C LYS A 179 -40.03 -1.12 6.16
N ILE A 180 -39.03 -1.06 7.05
CA ILE A 180 -37.73 -0.46 6.72
C ILE A 180 -36.69 -1.42 6.18
N GLY A 181 -36.70 -2.73 6.46
CA GLY A 181 -35.99 -3.88 5.85
C GLY A 181 -34.55 -3.76 5.28
N ASN A 182 -34.26 -2.70 4.52
CA ASN A 182 -33.00 -2.39 3.83
C ASN A 182 -32.65 -0.90 3.96
N LEU A 183 -31.43 -0.53 3.58
CA LEU A 183 -30.96 0.86 3.68
C LEU A 183 -31.86 1.85 2.91
N HIS A 184 -32.32 1.49 1.71
CA HIS A 184 -33.16 2.39 0.92
C HIS A 184 -34.46 2.73 1.65
N ASN A 185 -35.18 1.72 2.11
CA ASN A 185 -36.43 1.91 2.82
C ASN A 185 -36.21 2.61 4.17
N TRP A 186 -35.12 2.33 4.89
CA TRP A 186 -34.75 3.10 6.08
C TRP A 186 -34.64 4.60 5.80
N CYS A 187 -34.15 4.96 4.61
CA CYS A 187 -33.98 6.34 4.16
C CYS A 187 -35.21 6.99 3.53
N THR A 188 -36.23 6.22 3.12
CA THR A 188 -37.34 6.74 2.29
C THR A 188 -38.74 6.37 2.77
N VAL A 189 -38.91 5.30 3.53
CA VAL A 189 -40.21 4.84 4.04
C VAL A 189 -40.56 5.59 5.32
N GLN A 190 -41.70 6.27 5.31
CA GLN A 190 -42.26 6.94 6.48
C GLN A 190 -42.85 5.90 7.46
N LEU A 191 -42.44 5.97 8.71
CA LEU A 191 -42.97 5.20 9.83
C LEU A 191 -44.14 5.94 10.48
N THR A 192 -44.91 5.23 11.31
CA THR A 192 -46.18 5.74 11.88
C THR A 192 -45.99 7.02 12.71
N GLU A 193 -44.85 7.15 13.39
CA GLU A 193 -44.52 8.30 14.25
C GLU A 193 -43.76 9.43 13.53
N ASP A 194 -43.40 9.23 12.26
CA ASP A 194 -42.66 10.22 11.50
C ASP A 194 -43.56 11.39 11.08
N GLN A 195 -43.13 12.61 11.36
CA GLN A 195 -43.85 13.82 10.94
C GLN A 195 -43.81 14.03 9.42
N THR A 196 -42.77 13.54 8.74
CA THR A 196 -42.59 13.67 7.30
C THR A 196 -41.85 12.46 6.72
N THR A 197 -41.84 12.31 5.39
CA THR A 197 -41.01 11.31 4.72
C THR A 197 -39.53 11.51 5.06
N PRO A 198 -38.82 10.49 5.56
CA PRO A 198 -37.43 10.60 5.96
C PRO A 198 -36.50 10.95 4.79
N GLY A 199 -35.28 11.34 5.12
CA GLY A 199 -34.20 11.47 4.17
C GLY A 199 -32.86 11.18 4.83
N CYS A 200 -31.94 10.57 4.07
CA CYS A 200 -30.59 10.31 4.54
C CYS A 200 -29.59 11.27 3.93
N SER A 201 -28.66 11.74 4.76
CA SER A 201 -27.45 12.43 4.32
C SER A 201 -26.22 11.74 4.92
N LEU A 202 -25.10 11.84 4.21
CA LEU A 202 -23.81 11.39 4.69
C LEU A 202 -23.10 12.57 5.33
N ILE A 203 -22.96 12.53 6.65
CA ILE A 203 -22.31 13.58 7.41
C ILE A 203 -20.83 13.23 7.53
N ALA A 204 -19.97 14.13 7.05
CA ALA A 204 -18.53 14.01 7.10
C ALA A 204 -17.93 15.08 8.01
N THR A 205 -17.07 14.69 8.95
CA THR A 205 -16.35 15.62 9.83
C THR A 205 -14.86 15.34 9.82
N ASP A 206 -14.06 16.40 9.87
CA ASP A 206 -12.61 16.34 10.03
C ASP A 206 -12.15 16.73 11.45
N GLY A 207 -13.11 16.83 12.38
CA GLY A 207 -12.93 17.31 13.76
C GLY A 207 -13.11 18.82 13.92
N THR A 208 -13.05 19.60 12.84
CA THR A 208 -13.24 21.07 12.85
C THR A 208 -14.42 21.49 11.96
N ASN A 209 -14.48 20.95 10.73
CA ASN A 209 -15.50 21.23 9.74
C ASN A 209 -16.44 20.03 9.63
N THR A 210 -17.74 20.32 9.47
CA THR A 210 -18.75 19.30 9.19
C THR A 210 -19.44 19.63 7.87
N VAL A 211 -19.54 18.63 7.00
CA VAL A 211 -20.15 18.74 5.66
C VAL A 211 -21.24 17.69 5.53
N SER A 212 -22.42 18.09 5.05
CA SER A 212 -23.49 17.17 4.69
C SER A 212 -23.45 16.87 3.20
N LEU A 213 -23.39 15.59 2.84
CA LEU A 213 -23.35 15.12 1.47
C LEU A 213 -24.63 14.38 1.12
N GLN A 214 -25.15 14.66 -0.07
CA GLN A 214 -26.34 13.98 -0.58
C GLN A 214 -26.01 12.52 -0.91
N MET A 215 -26.79 11.61 -0.37
CA MET A 215 -26.71 10.18 -0.66
C MET A 215 -27.71 9.78 -1.74
N THR A 216 -27.33 8.82 -2.56
CA THR A 216 -28.22 8.12 -3.49
C THR A 216 -28.29 6.64 -3.09
N THR A 217 -29.49 6.14 -2.83
CA THR A 217 -29.78 4.73 -2.55
C THR A 217 -30.65 4.15 -3.66
N SER A 218 -30.58 2.83 -3.88
CA SER A 218 -31.41 2.13 -4.87
C SER A 218 -32.43 1.23 -4.18
N ALA A 219 -33.64 1.14 -4.74
CA ALA A 219 -34.71 0.31 -4.19
C ALA A 219 -34.25 -1.15 -3.97
N GLY A 220 -34.52 -1.69 -2.78
CA GLY A 220 -34.13 -3.04 -2.39
C GLY A 220 -32.63 -3.24 -2.13
N SER A 221 -31.83 -2.17 -2.08
CA SER A 221 -30.38 -2.24 -1.87
C SER A 221 -29.95 -1.86 -0.45
N ASN A 222 -28.87 -2.49 0.02
CA ASN A 222 -28.08 -2.11 1.19
C ASN A 222 -26.78 -1.41 0.76
N SER A 223 -26.86 -0.54 -0.24
CA SER A 223 -25.72 0.22 -0.71
C SER A 223 -26.14 1.64 -1.07
N PHE A 224 -25.17 2.54 -1.01
CA PHE A 224 -25.36 3.92 -1.41
C PHE A 224 -24.15 4.44 -2.18
N SER A 225 -24.37 5.55 -2.87
CA SER A 225 -23.30 6.36 -3.42
C SER A 225 -23.45 7.83 -3.03
N ALA A 226 -22.33 8.53 -2.87
CA ALA A 226 -22.30 9.96 -2.55
C ALA A 226 -21.19 10.67 -3.33
N ASN A 227 -21.44 11.89 -3.80
CA ASN A 227 -20.40 12.74 -4.37
C ASN A 227 -19.61 13.37 -3.22
N VAL A 228 -18.30 13.11 -3.19
CA VAL A 228 -17.39 13.58 -2.12
C VAL A 228 -16.49 14.74 -2.56
N SER A 229 -16.81 15.39 -3.68
CA SER A 229 -16.02 16.48 -4.28
C SER A 229 -15.73 17.63 -3.32
N THR A 230 -16.67 17.94 -2.43
CA THR A 230 -16.57 19.01 -1.44
C THR A 230 -15.62 18.69 -0.28
N LEU A 231 -15.29 17.41 -0.07
CA LEU A 231 -14.32 17.00 0.96
C LEU A 231 -12.91 17.27 0.45
N THR A 232 -12.06 17.91 1.24
CA THR A 232 -10.68 18.18 0.82
C THR A 232 -9.85 16.90 0.74
N ARG A 233 -8.91 16.87 -0.20
CA ARG A 233 -7.94 15.77 -0.37
C ARG A 233 -6.86 15.80 0.71
N ASN A 234 -6.18 14.67 0.89
CA ASN A 234 -5.11 14.41 1.86
C ASN A 234 -5.50 14.70 3.31
N LYS A 235 -6.79 14.61 3.62
CA LYS A 235 -7.35 14.74 4.96
C LYS A 235 -8.20 13.53 5.29
N THR A 236 -8.12 13.06 6.53
CA THR A 236 -8.97 11.99 7.04
C THR A 236 -10.31 12.60 7.46
N TRP A 237 -11.38 12.02 6.94
CA TRP A 237 -12.76 12.36 7.26
C TRP A 237 -13.40 11.18 7.97
N LEU A 238 -14.16 11.47 9.03
CA LEU A 238 -15.03 10.53 9.72
C LEU A 238 -16.45 10.72 9.21
N LEU A 239 -17.08 9.65 8.74
CA LEU A 239 -18.36 9.69 8.04
C LEU A 239 -19.38 8.82 8.74
N LYS A 240 -20.64 9.26 8.72
CA LYS A 240 -21.80 8.48 9.13
C LYS A 240 -23.04 8.86 8.32
N ILE A 241 -23.92 7.89 8.16
CA ILE A 241 -25.26 8.11 7.63
C ILE A 241 -26.10 8.72 8.75
N GLN A 242 -26.86 9.75 8.45
CA GLN A 242 -27.79 10.37 9.40
C GLN A 242 -29.14 10.62 8.74
N GLU A 243 -30.21 10.32 9.48
CA GLU A 243 -31.58 10.71 9.12
C GLU A 243 -31.79 12.22 9.36
N THR A 244 -32.40 12.92 8.39
CA THR A 244 -32.38 14.40 8.32
C THR A 244 -33.74 15.09 8.21
N LYS A 245 -34.86 14.37 8.00
CA LYS A 245 -36.17 14.97 7.71
C LYS A 245 -37.29 14.55 8.66
N ALA A 246 -37.35 13.28 9.04
CA ALA A 246 -38.38 12.72 9.92
C ALA A 246 -38.18 13.11 11.40
N GLY A 247 -37.00 13.66 11.75
CA GLY A 247 -36.71 14.19 13.08
C GLY A 247 -36.13 13.17 14.06
N SER A 248 -35.90 11.93 13.59
CA SER A 248 -35.32 10.86 14.41
C SER A 248 -33.84 11.10 14.70
N GLY A 249 -33.12 11.73 13.77
CA GLY A 249 -31.68 11.96 13.89
C GLY A 249 -30.84 10.69 13.99
N ALA A 250 -31.43 9.52 13.70
CA ALA A 250 -30.79 8.22 13.83
C ALA A 250 -29.56 8.12 12.94
N GLN A 251 -28.51 7.45 13.44
CA GLN A 251 -27.19 7.43 12.79
C GLN A 251 -26.69 6.00 12.54
N SER A 252 -25.87 5.81 11.51
CA SER A 252 -25.08 4.58 11.35
C SER A 252 -23.84 4.58 12.26
N LYS A 253 -23.14 3.44 12.31
CA LYS A 253 -21.76 3.45 12.80
C LYS A 253 -20.88 4.33 11.91
N GLU A 254 -19.84 4.89 12.52
CA GLU A 254 -18.90 5.77 11.86
C GLU A 254 -17.82 4.97 11.11
N PHE A 255 -17.36 5.49 9.98
CA PHE A 255 -16.25 4.93 9.20
C PHE A 255 -15.37 6.05 8.68
N GLN A 256 -14.12 5.72 8.33
CA GLN A 256 -13.14 6.73 7.94
C GLN A 256 -12.76 6.57 6.47
N ILE A 257 -12.59 7.71 5.79
CA ILE A 257 -11.96 7.77 4.47
C ILE A 257 -10.88 8.83 4.47
N ARG A 258 -9.85 8.64 3.64
CA ARG A 258 -8.87 9.67 3.31
C ARG A 258 -8.78 9.78 1.80
N ARG A 259 -9.20 10.93 1.27
CA ARG A 259 -9.11 11.22 -0.17
C ARG A 259 -7.66 11.47 -0.57
N ILE A 260 -7.24 10.98 -1.73
CA ILE A 260 -5.88 11.14 -2.26
C ILE A 260 -5.89 11.99 -3.53
N ASN A 261 -4.73 12.59 -3.84
CA ASN A 261 -4.52 13.18 -5.15
C ASN A 261 -4.52 12.08 -6.21
N GLN A 262 -5.22 12.33 -7.32
CA GLN A 262 -5.13 11.48 -8.50
C GLN A 262 -3.67 11.43 -8.94
N ALA A 263 -3.08 10.23 -8.96
CA ALA A 263 -1.74 10.04 -9.47
C ALA A 263 -1.72 10.50 -10.94
N SER A 264 -1.02 11.60 -11.18
CA SER A 264 -0.81 12.21 -12.50
C SER A 264 0.19 11.38 -13.30
N ASP A 265 -0.19 10.17 -13.74
CA ASP A 265 0.68 9.24 -14.49
C ASP A 265 2.12 9.14 -13.94
N THR A 266 2.29 9.38 -12.65
CA THR A 266 3.54 9.20 -11.95
C THR A 266 3.63 7.73 -11.60
N THR A 267 4.63 7.07 -12.15
CA THR A 267 5.11 5.75 -11.76
C THR A 267 5.12 5.67 -10.22
N THR A 268 4.15 4.96 -9.66
CA THR A 268 4.11 4.63 -8.23
C THR A 268 5.08 3.48 -7.95
N GLY A 269 5.66 3.46 -6.74
CA GLY A 269 6.64 2.46 -6.33
C GLY A 269 8.08 2.94 -6.35
N VAL A 270 9.02 2.01 -6.23
CA VAL A 270 10.46 2.31 -6.11
C VAL A 270 10.99 3.05 -7.35
N LEU A 271 11.94 3.97 -7.15
CA LEU A 271 12.67 4.66 -8.22
C LEU A 271 13.39 3.63 -9.09
N LYS A 272 13.28 3.79 -10.41
CA LYS A 272 13.92 2.86 -11.33
C LYS A 272 15.43 2.92 -11.15
N VAL A 273 16.06 1.75 -11.10
CA VAL A 273 17.51 1.59 -10.94
C VAL A 273 18.11 1.03 -12.23
N THR A 274 19.28 1.51 -12.61
CA THR A 274 20.07 1.00 -13.72
C THR A 274 21.45 0.53 -13.23
N PRO A 275 21.85 -0.72 -13.51
CA PRO A 275 23.21 -1.18 -13.23
C PRO A 275 24.22 -0.41 -14.06
N ILE A 276 25.34 -0.06 -13.44
CA ILE A 276 26.48 0.60 -14.10
C ILE A 276 27.61 -0.40 -14.22
N ASN A 277 28.04 -0.62 -15.47
CA ASN A 277 29.14 -1.49 -15.80
C ASN A 277 30.46 -0.73 -15.66
N GLN A 278 31.49 -1.41 -15.17
CA GLN A 278 32.87 -0.93 -15.17
C GLN A 278 33.67 -1.73 -16.20
N TYR A 279 34.55 -1.08 -16.94
CA TYR A 279 35.53 -1.78 -17.77
C TYR A 279 36.86 -1.01 -17.79
N THR A 280 37.91 -1.62 -18.34
CA THR A 280 39.21 -0.98 -18.46
C THR A 280 39.65 -0.81 -19.90
N CYS A 281 40.48 0.21 -20.11
CA CYS A 281 41.30 0.34 -21.30
C CYS A 281 42.77 0.34 -20.91
N MET A 282 43.57 -0.25 -21.77
CA MET A 282 45.02 -0.29 -21.69
C MET A 282 45.56 0.83 -22.57
N THR A 283 46.24 1.79 -21.94
CA THR A 283 47.00 2.82 -22.67
C THR A 283 48.45 2.38 -22.73
N TYR A 284 48.93 2.09 -23.93
CA TYR A 284 50.29 1.62 -24.16
C TYR A 284 51.25 2.77 -24.44
N GLY A 285 52.41 2.70 -23.79
CA GLY A 285 53.62 3.39 -24.21
C GLY A 285 54.46 2.47 -25.09
N GLY A 286 55.24 3.06 -25.99
CA GLY A 286 56.11 2.33 -26.88
C GLY A 286 57.00 3.20 -27.74
N LYS A 287 57.66 2.58 -28.70
CA LYS A 287 58.39 3.25 -29.78
C LYS A 287 57.86 2.78 -31.12
N VAL A 288 57.91 3.65 -32.12
CA VAL A 288 57.60 3.26 -33.48
C VAL A 288 58.84 2.59 -34.08
N ASP A 289 58.68 1.40 -34.66
CA ASP A 289 59.74 0.72 -35.40
C ASP A 289 59.98 1.38 -36.78
N ASN A 290 61.01 0.92 -37.49
CA ASN A 290 61.33 1.45 -38.82
C ASN A 290 60.24 1.17 -39.88
N SER A 291 59.28 0.30 -39.56
CA SER A 291 58.14 -0.06 -40.42
C SER A 291 56.85 0.68 -40.04
N GLY A 292 56.88 1.58 -39.04
CA GLY A 292 55.71 2.33 -38.60
C GLY A 292 54.82 1.60 -37.58
N ASN A 293 55.23 0.42 -37.08
CA ASN A 293 54.47 -0.31 -36.06
C ASN A 293 54.85 0.16 -34.65
N ILE A 294 53.89 0.08 -33.73
CA ILE A 294 54.10 0.48 -32.34
C ILE A 294 54.66 -0.72 -31.56
N ILE A 295 55.93 -0.67 -31.17
CA ILE A 295 56.50 -1.60 -30.19
C ILE A 295 56.03 -1.17 -28.81
N ARG A 296 54.99 -1.84 -28.28
CA ARG A 296 54.45 -1.62 -26.93
C ARG A 296 55.44 -2.12 -25.87
N THR A 297 55.90 -1.24 -24.98
CA THR A 297 56.89 -1.57 -23.93
C THR A 297 56.35 -1.38 -22.51
N THR A 298 55.39 -0.47 -22.35
CA THR A 298 54.79 -0.10 -21.07
C THR A 298 53.30 0.06 -21.26
N PHE A 299 52.52 -0.06 -20.21
CA PHE A 299 51.09 0.20 -20.26
C PHE A 299 50.58 0.73 -18.92
N ALA A 300 49.43 1.41 -18.97
CA ALA A 300 48.67 1.79 -17.79
C ALA A 300 47.19 1.44 -17.98
N ARG A 301 46.54 1.05 -16.88
CA ARG A 301 45.10 0.80 -16.82
C ARG A 301 44.31 2.07 -16.50
N ILE A 302 43.27 2.34 -17.27
CA ILE A 302 42.29 3.42 -17.03
C ILE A 302 40.88 2.82 -17.01
N PHE A 303 40.03 3.29 -16.10
CA PHE A 303 38.69 2.75 -15.87
C PHE A 303 37.63 3.66 -16.50
N TYR A 304 36.61 3.02 -17.06
CA TYR A 304 35.47 3.67 -17.72
C TYR A 304 34.17 3.01 -17.28
N TYR A 305 33.07 3.76 -17.39
CA TYR A 305 31.77 3.34 -16.88
C TYR A 305 30.67 3.65 -17.88
N PHE A 306 29.68 2.77 -17.96
CA PHE A 306 28.51 2.96 -18.80
C PHE A 306 27.29 2.29 -18.16
N ALA A 307 26.11 2.86 -18.40
CA ALA A 307 24.86 2.24 -17.98
C ALA A 307 24.64 0.94 -18.77
N ALA A 308 24.09 -0.11 -18.15
CA ALA A 308 23.97 -1.43 -18.76
C ALA A 308 23.15 -1.46 -20.07
N ASN A 309 22.30 -0.45 -20.28
CA ASN A 309 21.49 -0.26 -21.49
C ASN A 309 22.16 0.65 -22.56
N GLU A 310 23.37 1.15 -22.32
CA GLU A 310 24.07 2.10 -23.19
C GLU A 310 25.53 1.68 -23.40
N THR A 311 25.76 0.67 -24.25
CA THR A 311 27.11 0.22 -24.60
C THR A 311 27.95 1.36 -25.18
N PRO A 312 29.23 1.51 -24.80
CA PRO A 312 30.10 2.54 -25.35
C PRO A 312 30.25 2.38 -26.86
N ALA A 313 30.18 3.50 -27.57
CA ALA A 313 30.50 3.55 -28.99
C ALA A 313 31.96 3.10 -29.24
N PRO A 314 32.26 2.53 -30.42
CA PRO A 314 33.60 2.09 -30.76
C PRO A 314 34.64 3.20 -30.57
N ILE A 315 35.85 2.79 -30.20
CA ILE A 315 37.00 3.65 -30.04
C ILE A 315 37.77 3.63 -31.37
N PRO A 316 37.87 4.77 -32.07
CA PRO A 316 38.64 4.79 -33.30
C PRO A 316 40.10 4.43 -33.03
N PRO A 317 40.80 3.81 -34.00
CA PRO A 317 42.21 3.46 -33.84
C PRO A 317 43.04 4.70 -33.51
N ALA A 318 43.43 4.83 -32.24
CA ALA A 318 44.33 5.89 -31.80
C ALA A 318 45.77 5.46 -32.08
N GLY A 319 46.53 6.20 -32.91
CA GLY A 319 47.98 6.03 -33.03
C GLY A 319 48.51 5.19 -34.22
N GLY A 320 47.67 4.66 -35.11
CA GLY A 320 48.15 4.04 -36.35
C GLY A 320 47.11 3.17 -37.06
N THR A 321 47.37 2.81 -38.33
CA THR A 321 46.51 1.92 -39.15
C THR A 321 46.63 0.45 -38.80
N ASN A 322 47.71 0.05 -38.11
CA ASN A 322 48.02 -1.36 -37.84
C ASN A 322 47.92 -1.76 -36.36
N GLN A 323 48.01 -0.82 -35.41
CA GLN A 323 47.90 -1.06 -33.96
C GLN A 323 47.44 0.20 -33.23
N SER A 324 46.60 0.05 -32.19
CA SER A 324 46.18 1.20 -31.38
C SER A 324 47.06 1.40 -30.13
N GLN A 325 47.31 2.65 -29.74
CA GLN A 325 47.89 3.02 -28.45
C GLN A 325 46.91 2.83 -27.29
N VAL A 326 45.61 2.76 -27.57
CA VAL A 326 44.57 2.57 -26.56
C VAL A 326 43.70 1.39 -26.96
N VAL A 327 43.63 0.39 -26.09
CA VAL A 327 42.95 -0.87 -26.37
C VAL A 327 41.95 -1.16 -25.27
N CYS A 328 40.71 -1.46 -25.65
CA CYS A 328 39.61 -1.68 -24.69
C CYS A 328 38.84 -2.98 -24.94
N HIS A 329 39.30 -3.79 -25.88
CA HIS A 329 38.77 -5.11 -26.21
C HIS A 329 39.94 -6.08 -26.47
N ASP A 330 39.65 -7.37 -26.65
CA ASP A 330 40.68 -8.36 -27.00
C ASP A 330 41.06 -8.27 -28.49
N GLU A 331 42.19 -7.60 -28.78
CA GLU A 331 42.71 -7.46 -30.14
C GLU A 331 43.19 -8.80 -30.75
N GLN A 332 43.53 -9.80 -29.94
CA GLN A 332 43.95 -11.10 -30.46
C GLN A 332 42.76 -11.88 -31.04
N LEU A 333 41.59 -11.73 -30.41
CA LEU A 333 40.37 -12.39 -30.83
C LEU A 333 39.63 -11.63 -31.95
N HIS A 334 39.60 -10.30 -31.87
CA HIS A 334 38.74 -9.48 -32.75
C HIS A 334 39.50 -8.57 -33.72
N GLY A 335 40.84 -8.53 -33.65
CA GLY A 335 41.66 -7.62 -34.44
C GLY A 335 41.70 -6.19 -33.86
N VAL A 336 42.31 -5.26 -34.59
CA VAL A 336 42.69 -3.94 -34.06
C VAL A 336 41.60 -2.86 -34.12
N THR A 337 40.50 -3.11 -34.85
CA THR A 337 39.48 -2.10 -35.14
C THR A 337 38.27 -2.24 -34.22
N ASP A 338 38.23 -1.52 -33.10
CA ASP A 338 37.16 -1.65 -32.07
C ASP A 338 35.71 -1.66 -32.63
N SER A 339 34.81 -2.37 -31.95
CA SER A 339 33.38 -2.44 -32.21
C SER A 339 32.57 -2.37 -30.91
N ALA A 340 31.33 -1.90 -31.00
CA ALA A 340 30.39 -1.91 -29.87
C ALA A 340 29.92 -3.32 -29.51
N GLU A 341 30.07 -4.28 -30.43
CA GLU A 341 29.67 -5.68 -30.25
C GLU A 341 30.71 -6.51 -29.49
N TRP A 342 31.90 -5.96 -29.24
CA TRP A 342 32.99 -6.70 -28.62
C TRP A 342 33.03 -6.49 -27.12
N ASP A 343 33.34 -7.58 -26.41
CA ASP A 343 33.47 -7.54 -24.97
C ASP A 343 34.60 -6.58 -24.55
N ARG A 344 34.27 -5.74 -23.57
CA ARG A 344 35.22 -4.78 -23.01
C ARG A 344 36.20 -5.49 -22.07
N LEU A 345 37.46 -5.06 -22.08
CA LEU A 345 38.48 -5.62 -21.19
C LEU A 345 38.09 -5.46 -19.73
N GLU A 346 38.28 -6.53 -18.96
CA GLU A 346 38.01 -6.60 -17.52
C GLU A 346 36.59 -6.08 -17.17
N LEU A 347 35.59 -6.34 -18.02
CA LEU A 347 34.20 -5.93 -17.80
C LEU A 347 33.68 -6.52 -16.48
N ILE A 348 33.18 -5.65 -15.61
CA ILE A 348 32.45 -5.99 -14.40
C ILE A 348 31.01 -5.48 -14.59
N PRO A 349 30.07 -6.36 -14.97
CA PRO A 349 28.67 -6.01 -15.09
C PRO A 349 28.09 -5.60 -13.73
N GLY A 350 27.31 -4.53 -13.69
CA GLY A 350 26.65 -4.07 -12.46
C GLY A 350 27.63 -3.82 -11.30
N ALA A 351 28.79 -3.24 -11.58
CA ALA A 351 29.80 -2.91 -10.56
C ALA A 351 29.21 -2.10 -9.39
N TYR A 352 28.24 -1.25 -9.70
CA TYR A 352 27.31 -0.60 -8.78
C TYR A 352 26.02 -0.25 -9.52
N SER A 353 25.05 0.31 -8.81
CA SER A 353 23.77 0.74 -9.37
C SER A 353 23.57 2.25 -9.19
N MET A 354 22.78 2.88 -10.07
CA MET A 354 22.36 4.28 -9.94
C MET A 354 20.86 4.39 -10.26
N TRP A 355 20.23 5.49 -9.84
CA TRP A 355 18.86 5.74 -10.28
C TRP A 355 18.83 6.11 -11.76
N ASP A 356 17.92 5.48 -12.50
CA ASP A 356 17.82 5.58 -13.95
C ASP A 356 17.46 7.00 -14.37
N LYS A 357 18.30 7.60 -15.22
CA LYS A 357 18.07 8.92 -15.81
C LYS A 357 16.81 8.99 -16.69
N ALA A 358 16.29 7.84 -17.13
CA ALA A 358 15.04 7.74 -17.89
C ALA A 358 13.79 7.60 -17.00
N ASP A 359 13.93 7.53 -15.67
CA ASP A 359 12.75 7.58 -14.78
C ASP A 359 12.09 8.96 -14.90
N THR A 360 10.79 8.98 -15.20
CA THR A 360 10.01 10.20 -15.42
C THR A 360 9.99 11.12 -14.20
N ARG A 361 10.29 10.60 -13.01
CA ARG A 361 10.40 11.38 -11.77
C ARG A 361 11.67 12.24 -11.70
N PHE A 362 12.68 11.96 -12.52
CA PHE A 362 13.86 12.82 -12.68
C PHE A 362 13.73 13.86 -13.80
N VAL A 363 12.52 14.06 -14.34
CA VAL A 363 12.28 15.16 -15.29
C VAL A 363 12.04 16.45 -14.52
N ALA A 364 12.84 17.47 -14.84
CA ALA A 364 12.62 18.84 -14.41
C ALA A 364 11.52 19.48 -15.28
N LYS A 365 10.49 20.02 -14.64
CA LYS A 365 9.35 20.62 -15.34
C LYS A 365 9.15 22.09 -14.95
N ALA A 366 8.69 22.91 -15.88
CA ALA A 366 8.40 24.32 -15.63
C ALA A 366 7.36 24.51 -14.52
N GLU A 367 6.33 23.64 -14.50
CA GLU A 367 5.30 23.59 -13.45
C GLU A 367 5.86 23.28 -12.04
N ASN A 368 7.06 22.69 -11.96
CA ASN A 368 7.75 22.37 -10.71
C ASN A 368 8.84 23.41 -10.38
N ASN A 369 8.78 24.63 -10.92
CA ASN A 369 9.86 25.63 -10.81
C ASN A 369 11.21 25.10 -11.31
N ASN A 370 11.20 24.28 -12.37
CA ASN A 370 12.37 23.58 -12.92
C ASN A 370 13.06 22.60 -11.95
N LYS A 371 12.38 22.17 -10.87
CA LYS A 371 12.85 21.08 -10.01
C LYS A 371 12.49 19.71 -10.57
N LEU A 372 13.29 18.72 -10.20
CA LEU A 372 12.97 17.30 -10.44
C LEU A 372 11.62 16.97 -9.81
N THR A 373 10.80 16.22 -10.54
CA THR A 373 9.45 15.85 -10.11
C THR A 373 9.49 15.14 -8.75
N ILE A 374 10.45 14.24 -8.51
CA ILE A 374 10.62 13.58 -7.20
C ILE A 374 10.84 14.56 -6.05
N ASN A 375 11.67 15.59 -6.24
CA ASN A 375 11.91 16.61 -5.21
C ASN A 375 10.61 17.35 -4.89
N LYS A 376 9.85 17.72 -5.93
CA LYS A 376 8.57 18.42 -5.77
C LYS A 376 7.52 17.54 -5.07
N THR A 377 7.44 16.26 -5.43
CA THR A 377 6.56 15.29 -4.76
C THR A 377 6.91 15.16 -3.28
N LEU A 378 8.19 15.10 -2.92
CA LEU A 378 8.61 15.05 -1.52
C LEU A 378 8.26 16.33 -0.77
N GLU A 379 8.41 17.51 -1.38
CA GLU A 379 8.02 18.80 -0.76
C GLU A 379 6.52 18.85 -0.49
N GLU A 380 5.71 18.44 -1.45
CA GLU A 380 4.25 18.40 -1.32
C GLU A 380 3.80 17.43 -0.23
N ARG A 381 4.45 16.26 -0.15
CA ARG A 381 4.13 15.26 0.87
C ARG A 381 4.61 15.64 2.26
N LEU A 382 5.77 16.28 2.39
CA LEU A 382 6.18 16.85 3.68
C LEU A 382 5.15 17.85 4.21
N LEU A 383 4.60 18.69 3.31
CA LEU A 383 3.57 19.64 3.69
C LEU A 383 2.25 18.93 4.02
N SER A 384 1.79 17.97 3.20
CA SER A 384 0.49 17.33 3.40
C SER A 384 0.45 16.33 4.56
N ASP A 385 1.52 15.56 4.75
CA ASP A 385 1.54 14.43 5.68
C ASP A 385 2.10 14.85 7.04
N TYR A 386 2.97 15.87 7.07
CA TYR A 386 3.68 16.31 8.27
C TYR A 386 3.56 17.80 8.58
N ASN A 387 2.88 18.60 7.74
CA ASN A 387 2.79 20.06 7.87
C ASN A 387 4.17 20.75 7.90
N ILE A 388 5.13 20.22 7.13
CA ILE A 388 6.50 20.75 7.02
C ILE A 388 6.68 21.38 5.64
N THR A 389 6.98 22.68 5.62
CA THR A 389 7.42 23.37 4.41
C THR A 389 8.94 23.27 4.31
N ALA A 390 9.45 22.62 3.26
CA ALA A 390 10.88 22.50 2.98
C ALA A 390 11.17 22.76 1.50
N THR A 391 12.41 23.14 1.18
CA THR A 391 12.94 23.09 -0.18
C THR A 391 13.89 21.90 -0.27
N ILE A 392 13.58 20.99 -1.18
CA ILE A 392 14.28 19.72 -1.37
C ILE A 392 15.04 19.77 -2.68
N ASP A 393 16.30 19.36 -2.61
CA ASP A 393 17.14 19.19 -3.79
C ASP A 393 18.12 18.03 -3.61
N LEU A 394 17.58 16.80 -3.60
CA LEU A 394 18.29 15.62 -3.12
C LEU A 394 19.03 14.84 -4.20
N PHE A 395 18.69 14.99 -5.48
CA PHE A 395 19.25 14.17 -6.54
C PHE A 395 20.10 14.99 -7.51
N ARG A 396 21.19 14.37 -7.96
CA ARG A 396 22.19 14.95 -8.86
C ARG A 396 22.49 13.98 -10.00
N LEU A 397 22.52 14.48 -11.22
CA LEU A 397 22.90 13.69 -12.38
C LEU A 397 24.43 13.54 -12.41
N LEU A 398 24.94 12.34 -12.17
CA LEU A 398 26.36 12.05 -12.27
C LEU A 398 26.74 11.76 -13.72
N SER A 399 27.79 12.43 -14.18
CA SER A 399 28.34 12.18 -15.52
C SER A 399 29.83 11.85 -15.46
N TYR A 400 30.27 10.92 -16.31
CA TYR A 400 31.65 10.44 -16.37
C TYR A 400 32.03 9.99 -17.78
N PRO A 401 33.33 9.97 -18.17
CA PRO A 401 33.72 9.42 -19.45
C PRO A 401 33.41 7.93 -19.55
N ASN A 402 32.75 7.52 -20.63
CA ASN A 402 32.49 6.11 -20.94
C ASN A 402 33.43 5.53 -21.99
N ARG A 403 34.43 6.30 -22.45
CA ARG A 403 35.49 5.88 -23.36
C ARG A 403 36.68 6.85 -23.31
N PRO A 404 37.88 6.45 -23.74
CA PRO A 404 39.05 7.32 -23.85
C PRO A 404 38.87 8.45 -24.88
N THR A 405 39.54 9.57 -24.62
CA THR A 405 39.80 10.61 -25.63
C THR A 405 40.90 10.11 -26.57
N THR A 406 40.69 10.21 -27.88
CA THR A 406 41.69 9.92 -28.91
C THR A 406 41.96 11.16 -29.77
N THR A 407 42.91 11.10 -30.69
CA THR A 407 43.15 12.19 -31.67
C THR A 407 41.94 12.48 -32.58
N SER A 408 41.00 11.54 -32.69
CA SER A 408 39.79 11.66 -33.52
C SER A 408 38.49 11.74 -32.72
N THR A 409 38.56 11.59 -31.38
CA THR A 409 37.39 11.63 -30.48
C THR A 409 37.69 12.39 -29.21
N SER A 410 36.88 13.40 -28.88
CA SER A 410 36.82 13.95 -27.53
C SER A 410 35.91 13.07 -26.66
N SER A 411 36.42 12.57 -25.52
CA SER A 411 35.54 11.93 -24.54
C SER A 411 34.84 13.01 -23.72
N ALA A 412 33.55 13.22 -23.97
CA ALA A 412 32.71 14.01 -23.08
C ALA A 412 32.27 13.14 -21.89
N ASN A 413 32.04 13.78 -20.74
CA ASN A 413 31.32 13.13 -19.65
C ASN A 413 29.90 12.84 -20.11
N ILE A 414 29.50 11.57 -20.10
CA ILE A 414 28.14 11.16 -20.42
C ILE A 414 27.33 10.95 -19.12
N PRO A 415 26.02 11.17 -19.13
CA PRO A 415 25.18 10.89 -17.97
C PRO A 415 25.14 9.40 -17.67
N LEU A 416 25.57 9.01 -16.46
CA LEU A 416 25.48 7.63 -15.97
C LEU A 416 24.13 7.36 -15.30
N GLY A 417 23.69 8.29 -14.46
CA GLY A 417 22.46 8.16 -13.67
C GLY A 417 22.40 9.19 -12.55
N TYR A 418 21.31 9.17 -11.79
CA TYR A 418 21.16 10.02 -10.62
C TYR A 418 21.77 9.34 -9.39
N ILE A 419 22.38 10.17 -8.55
CA ILE A 419 22.78 9.83 -7.18
C ILE A 419 22.12 10.79 -6.21
N MET A 420 22.05 10.40 -4.94
CA MET A 420 21.43 11.18 -3.89
C MET A 420 22.49 11.90 -3.06
N VAL A 421 22.22 13.13 -2.66
CA VAL A 421 23.07 13.91 -1.79
C VAL A 421 23.17 13.21 -0.43
N PRO A 422 24.37 13.02 0.14
CA PRO A 422 24.53 12.41 1.44
C PRO A 422 23.87 13.23 2.55
N PHE A 423 23.32 12.56 3.54
CA PHE A 423 22.74 13.21 4.72
C PHE A 423 23.83 13.44 5.76
N SER A 424 23.65 14.42 6.64
CA SER A 424 24.49 14.64 7.80
C SER A 424 23.71 14.34 9.08
N ASP A 425 24.35 13.61 9.99
CA ASP A 425 23.83 13.39 11.33
C ASP A 425 23.99 14.67 12.14
N ALA A 426 22.89 15.21 12.64
CA ALA A 426 22.87 16.51 13.31
C ALA A 426 23.67 16.53 14.62
N THR A 427 23.90 15.37 15.25
CA THR A 427 24.61 15.25 16.53
C THR A 427 26.10 15.09 16.33
N THR A 428 26.50 14.25 15.37
CA THR A 428 27.90 13.87 15.14
C THR A 428 28.56 14.62 13.99
N GLY A 429 27.78 15.29 13.13
CA GLY A 429 28.24 15.90 11.88
C GLY A 429 28.74 14.89 10.84
N LYS A 430 28.59 13.59 11.10
CA LYS A 430 29.03 12.54 10.17
C LYS A 430 28.05 12.42 9.02
N THR A 431 28.60 12.24 7.84
CA THR A 431 27.81 12.05 6.63
C THR A 431 27.43 10.58 6.47
N TYR A 432 26.24 10.29 5.96
CA TYR A 432 25.76 8.93 5.79
C TYR A 432 24.81 8.81 4.59
N CYS A 433 24.63 7.57 4.16
CA CYS A 433 23.62 7.19 3.19
C CYS A 433 22.48 6.44 3.93
N PRO A 434 21.22 6.88 3.78
CA PRO A 434 20.10 6.28 4.50
C PRO A 434 19.94 4.78 4.21
N THR A 435 19.60 4.04 5.25
CA THR A 435 19.23 2.61 5.20
C THR A 435 17.82 2.44 5.75
N ALA A 436 17.30 1.22 5.76
CA ALA A 436 16.03 0.84 6.37
C ALA A 436 15.89 1.36 7.81
N THR A 437 16.99 1.46 8.56
CA THR A 437 16.97 2.04 9.91
C THR A 437 16.55 3.52 9.90
N GLN A 438 17.05 4.30 8.95
CA GLN A 438 16.72 5.72 8.83
C GLN A 438 15.37 5.93 8.14
N PHE A 439 15.03 5.10 7.17
CA PHE A 439 13.73 5.15 6.47
C PHE A 439 12.56 4.76 7.38
N ASN A 440 12.78 3.91 8.39
CA ASN A 440 11.77 3.58 9.39
C ASN A 440 11.94 4.43 10.68
N GLY A 441 12.68 5.54 10.59
CA GLY A 441 13.01 6.40 11.72
C GLY A 441 11.91 7.41 12.06
N THR A 442 12.30 8.47 12.76
CA THR A 442 11.40 9.57 13.15
C THR A 442 11.50 10.78 12.24
N GLN A 443 12.44 10.79 11.28
CA GLN A 443 12.69 11.92 10.39
C GLN A 443 11.72 11.90 9.21
N PRO A 444 10.76 12.85 9.11
CA PRO A 444 9.70 12.79 8.10
C PRO A 444 10.18 12.65 6.66
N LEU A 445 11.25 13.37 6.29
CA LEU A 445 11.81 13.30 4.95
C LEU A 445 12.41 11.92 4.65
N LEU A 446 13.11 11.31 5.61
CA LEU A 446 13.68 9.98 5.43
C LEU A 446 12.57 8.92 5.33
N ASN A 447 11.50 9.06 6.12
CA ASN A 447 10.37 8.15 6.04
C ASN A 447 9.69 8.20 4.67
N LEU A 448 9.46 9.40 4.14
CA LEU A 448 8.93 9.57 2.78
C LEU A 448 9.86 9.02 1.70
N LEU A 449 11.17 9.21 1.85
CA LEU A 449 12.16 8.66 0.91
C LEU A 449 12.12 7.13 0.87
N GLY A 450 11.91 6.48 2.02
CA GLY A 450 11.79 5.02 2.13
C GLY A 450 10.65 4.41 1.32
N GLU A 451 9.65 5.19 0.91
CA GLU A 451 8.59 4.72 0.01
C GLU A 451 9.02 4.66 -1.47
N PHE A 452 10.12 5.34 -1.80
CA PHE A 452 10.64 5.46 -3.16
C PHE A 452 11.95 4.72 -3.38
N MET A 453 12.60 4.20 -2.34
CA MET A 453 13.88 3.50 -2.46
C MET A 453 14.13 2.53 -1.32
N ASP A 454 14.93 1.51 -1.61
CA ASP A 454 15.51 0.61 -0.63
C ASP A 454 16.80 1.18 -0.05
N ASP A 455 17.51 0.36 0.76
CA ASP A 455 18.82 0.67 1.32
C ASP A 455 19.75 1.36 0.32
N THR A 456 20.45 2.40 0.80
CA THR A 456 21.47 3.08 0.01
C THR A 456 22.85 2.89 0.63
N GLU A 457 23.90 3.10 -0.16
CA GLU A 457 25.28 3.07 0.30
C GLU A 457 26.09 4.21 -0.32
N GLY A 458 27.19 4.59 0.34
CA GLY A 458 28.10 5.62 -0.16
C GLY A 458 28.83 5.19 -1.44
N LEU A 459 28.90 6.11 -2.39
CA LEU A 459 29.79 6.03 -3.55
C LEU A 459 30.99 6.94 -3.34
N TYR A 460 32.19 6.44 -3.61
CA TYR A 460 33.45 7.16 -3.44
C TYR A 460 34.24 7.17 -4.75
N LEU A 461 35.18 8.11 -4.84
CA LEU A 461 36.22 8.11 -5.87
C LEU A 461 37.55 7.71 -5.28
N ALA A 462 38.29 6.91 -6.04
CA ALA A 462 39.62 6.48 -5.68
C ALA A 462 40.60 6.71 -6.83
N GLU A 463 41.78 7.20 -6.51
CA GLU A 463 42.87 7.39 -7.45
C GLU A 463 43.93 6.31 -7.25
N LYS A 464 44.27 5.63 -8.35
CA LYS A 464 45.37 4.68 -8.44
C LYS A 464 46.71 5.39 -8.23
N GLU A 465 47.69 4.69 -7.67
CA GLU A 465 49.08 5.11 -7.76
C GLU A 465 49.46 5.48 -9.21
N ALA A 466 50.24 6.56 -9.36
CA ALA A 466 50.62 7.08 -10.66
C ALA A 466 51.47 6.04 -11.41
N GLU A 467 51.11 5.76 -12.66
CA GLU A 467 51.89 4.89 -13.54
C GLU A 467 52.55 5.74 -14.63
N THR A 468 53.78 5.40 -14.99
CA THR A 468 54.50 6.10 -16.06
C THR A 468 54.61 5.19 -17.27
N ILE A 469 54.17 5.69 -18.42
CA ILE A 469 54.38 5.04 -19.71
C ILE A 469 55.45 5.80 -20.50
N GLN A 470 56.24 5.09 -21.28
CA GLN A 470 57.23 5.67 -22.18
C GLN A 470 56.64 5.81 -23.57
N ASP A 471 56.45 7.03 -24.06
CA ASP A 471 55.98 7.34 -25.41
C ASP A 471 57.12 7.95 -26.22
N GLY A 472 57.76 7.12 -27.06
CA GLY A 472 58.98 7.47 -27.77
C GLY A 472 60.16 7.75 -26.82
N SER A 473 60.62 8.99 -26.80
CA SER A 473 61.65 9.52 -25.89
C SER A 473 61.06 10.21 -24.66
N THR A 474 59.74 10.39 -24.59
CA THR A 474 59.06 11.09 -23.50
C THR A 474 58.42 10.11 -22.51
N TYR A 475 58.36 10.49 -21.23
CA TYR A 475 57.62 9.76 -20.21
C TYR A 475 56.32 10.51 -19.90
N LYS A 476 55.20 9.79 -19.88
CA LYS A 476 53.88 10.32 -19.53
C LYS A 476 53.38 9.66 -18.26
N THR A 477 52.97 10.46 -17.29
CA THR A 477 52.33 9.98 -16.06
C THR A 477 50.83 9.88 -16.28
N LEU A 478 50.26 8.72 -15.93
CA LEU A 478 48.84 8.42 -16.05
C LEU A 478 48.25 8.07 -14.68
N TYR A 479 47.07 8.64 -14.43
CA TYR A 479 46.28 8.40 -13.23
C TYR A 479 45.02 7.61 -13.61
N GLY A 480 44.73 6.56 -12.86
CA GLY A 480 43.47 5.83 -12.98
C GLY A 480 42.52 6.26 -11.89
N THR A 481 41.30 6.67 -12.24
CA THR A 481 40.25 6.99 -11.27
C THR A 481 39.19 5.88 -11.29
N MET A 482 38.75 5.44 -10.13
CA MET A 482 37.75 4.39 -9.95
C MET A 482 36.62 4.82 -9.02
N PHE A 483 35.39 4.42 -9.33
CA PHE A 483 34.28 4.49 -8.38
C PHE A 483 34.31 3.26 -7.46
N VAL A 484 34.15 3.46 -6.17
CA VAL A 484 34.15 2.37 -5.18
C VAL A 484 33.01 2.54 -4.19
N ARG A 485 32.34 1.43 -3.89
CA ARG A 485 31.18 1.38 -2.97
C ARG A 485 31.61 1.33 -1.51
N GLU A 486 30.78 1.86 -0.62
CA GLU A 486 30.96 1.79 0.84
C GLU A 486 31.14 0.34 1.31
N THR A 487 30.32 -0.59 0.79
CA THR A 487 30.44 -2.03 1.11
C THR A 487 31.82 -2.60 0.73
N THR A 488 32.42 -2.11 -0.36
CA THR A 488 33.77 -2.53 -0.78
C THR A 488 34.82 -1.97 0.18
N LEU A 489 34.73 -0.69 0.55
CA LEU A 489 35.66 -0.06 1.48
C LEU A 489 35.55 -0.63 2.90
N ASN A 490 34.36 -1.00 3.36
CA ASN A 490 34.17 -1.64 4.66
C ASN A 490 34.86 -3.02 4.73
N ASN A 491 34.95 -3.72 3.60
CA ASN A 491 35.57 -5.04 3.53
C ASN A 491 37.09 -4.97 3.33
N TYR A 492 37.55 -4.08 2.45
CA TYR A 492 38.94 -4.07 1.94
C TYR A 492 39.73 -2.79 2.25
N GLY A 493 39.07 -1.75 2.78
CA GLY A 493 39.68 -0.47 3.10
C GLY A 493 40.60 -0.55 4.31
N PHE A 494 41.69 0.21 4.27
CA PHE A 494 42.62 0.37 5.38
C PHE A 494 43.20 1.79 5.41
N TYR A 495 43.75 2.18 6.55
CA TYR A 495 44.54 3.41 6.69
C TYR A 495 45.95 3.06 7.16
N ILE A 496 46.87 4.01 7.00
CA ILE A 496 48.26 3.87 7.42
C ILE A 496 48.49 4.82 8.59
N GLU A 497 48.94 4.29 9.71
CA GLU A 497 49.30 5.06 10.91
C GLU A 497 50.63 4.56 11.44
N ASN A 498 51.61 5.47 11.57
CA ASN A 498 52.98 5.15 11.98
C ASN A 498 53.63 4.02 11.14
N GLY A 499 53.34 3.99 9.83
CA GLY A 499 53.84 2.97 8.90
C GLY A 499 53.12 1.63 8.95
N ILE A 500 52.16 1.45 9.87
CA ILE A 500 51.39 0.21 10.03
C ILE A 500 50.05 0.35 9.30
N LYS A 501 49.67 -0.67 8.53
CA LYS A 501 48.35 -0.75 7.88
C LYS A 501 47.33 -1.29 8.86
N ILE A 502 46.21 -0.57 9.02
CA ILE A 502 45.13 -0.94 9.93
C ILE A 502 43.82 -0.93 9.15
N LYS A 503 43.03 -2.01 9.27
CA LYS A 503 41.73 -2.11 8.61
C LYS A 503 40.83 -0.93 9.02
N ALA A 504 40.19 -0.30 8.03
CA ALA A 504 39.30 0.81 8.27
C ALA A 504 38.02 0.34 8.97
N ASN A 505 37.54 1.14 9.92
CA ASN A 505 36.21 1.01 10.51
C ASN A 505 35.40 2.28 10.19
N ALA A 506 34.11 2.28 10.54
CA ALA A 506 33.23 3.42 10.27
C ALA A 506 33.78 4.76 10.79
N ALA A 507 34.47 4.80 11.94
CA ALA A 507 35.06 6.03 12.46
C ALA A 507 36.28 6.49 11.65
N ALA A 508 37.13 5.56 11.22
CA ALA A 508 38.31 5.85 10.40
C ALA A 508 37.92 6.42 9.04
N MET A 509 36.80 5.98 8.45
CA MET A 509 36.30 6.50 7.17
C MET A 509 36.13 8.03 7.17
N HIS A 510 35.73 8.63 8.31
CA HIS A 510 35.53 10.08 8.43
C HIS A 510 36.77 10.87 8.86
N THR A 511 37.85 10.21 9.29
CA THR A 511 38.97 10.89 9.99
C THR A 511 40.34 10.55 9.41
N LYS A 512 40.43 9.51 8.59
CA LYS A 512 41.70 9.00 8.04
C LYS A 512 41.65 9.01 6.51
N THR A 513 42.83 8.99 5.89
CA THR A 513 42.93 8.71 4.46
C THR A 513 42.82 7.21 4.24
N ILE A 514 41.82 6.82 3.45
CA ILE A 514 41.51 5.42 3.19
C ILE A 514 42.17 4.97 1.90
N TYR A 515 42.76 3.78 1.97
CA TYR A 515 43.42 3.08 0.88
C TYR A 515 42.79 1.70 0.68
N PHE A 516 42.94 1.14 -0.50
CA PHE A 516 42.63 -0.27 -0.76
C PHE A 516 43.47 -0.80 -1.92
N TYR A 517 43.53 -2.12 -2.04
CA TYR A 517 44.18 -2.81 -3.16
C TYR A 517 43.15 -3.31 -4.19
N TRP A 518 43.42 -3.08 -5.47
CA TRP A 518 42.60 -3.55 -6.59
C TRP A 518 43.39 -4.43 -7.57
N PRO A 519 42.82 -5.51 -8.13
CA PRO A 519 41.47 -6.04 -7.88
C PRO A 519 41.27 -6.52 -6.44
N THR A 520 40.04 -6.42 -5.92
CA THR A 520 39.71 -6.98 -4.60
C THR A 520 39.77 -8.51 -4.64
N SER A 521 40.02 -9.13 -3.50
CA SER A 521 40.08 -10.59 -3.38
C SER A 521 39.43 -11.01 -2.07
N THR A 522 38.54 -12.00 -2.14
CA THR A 522 37.85 -12.56 -0.97
C THR A 522 38.74 -13.49 -0.16
N THR A 523 39.88 -13.94 -0.71
CA THR A 523 40.77 -14.91 -0.07
C THR A 523 42.09 -14.29 0.40
N ALA A 524 42.56 -13.23 -0.27
CA ALA A 524 43.79 -12.55 0.12
C ALA A 524 43.54 -11.52 1.23
N ASP A 525 44.46 -11.42 2.18
CA ASP A 525 44.41 -10.40 3.23
C ASP A 525 44.32 -8.98 2.60
N PRO A 526 43.33 -8.16 2.99
CA PRO A 526 43.16 -6.80 2.46
C PRO A 526 44.35 -5.87 2.72
N LEU A 527 45.23 -6.18 3.67
CA LEU A 527 46.39 -5.36 4.04
C LEU A 527 47.65 -5.69 3.23
N THR A 528 47.69 -6.82 2.52
CA THR A 528 48.83 -7.23 1.71
C THR A 528 48.66 -6.83 0.24
N GLN A 529 49.70 -6.38 -0.45
CA GLN A 529 49.55 -5.96 -1.85
C GLN A 529 49.34 -7.15 -2.81
N GLY A 530 50.20 -8.17 -2.76
CA GLY A 530 50.03 -9.41 -3.53
C GLY A 530 49.86 -9.21 -5.05
N GLY A 531 50.61 -8.27 -5.65
CA GLY A 531 50.52 -7.95 -7.09
C GLY A 531 49.38 -7.00 -7.48
N ARG A 532 48.52 -6.62 -6.54
CA ARG A 532 47.45 -5.64 -6.73
C ARG A 532 47.98 -4.21 -6.73
N LYS A 533 47.19 -3.27 -7.23
CA LYS A 533 47.51 -1.85 -7.27
C LYS A 533 46.89 -1.09 -6.11
N LEU A 534 47.62 -0.13 -5.55
CA LEU A 534 47.15 0.71 -4.45
C LEU A 534 46.25 1.83 -5.00
N PHE A 535 45.11 2.01 -4.36
CA PHE A 535 44.17 3.10 -4.61
C PHE A 535 43.97 3.92 -3.34
N THR A 536 43.79 5.24 -3.50
CA THR A 536 43.55 6.19 -2.40
C THR A 536 42.21 6.88 -2.61
N VAL A 537 41.36 6.90 -1.58
CA VAL A 537 40.06 7.60 -1.63
C VAL A 537 40.28 9.10 -1.57
N ARG A 538 39.74 9.81 -2.56
CA ARG A 538 39.95 11.25 -2.80
C ARG A 538 38.64 11.97 -3.11
N THR A 539 38.61 13.27 -2.81
CA THR A 539 37.51 14.15 -3.25
C THR A 539 37.70 14.49 -4.74
N PRO A 540 36.62 14.81 -5.49
CA PRO A 540 36.72 15.20 -6.89
C PRO A 540 37.74 16.32 -7.15
N SER A 541 37.84 17.31 -6.25
CA SER A 541 38.74 18.46 -6.35
C SER A 541 40.23 18.13 -6.16
N THR A 542 40.57 16.92 -5.71
CA THR A 542 41.96 16.49 -5.42
C THR A 542 42.44 15.36 -6.33
N LEU A 543 41.65 15.03 -7.35
CA LEU A 543 41.99 14.06 -8.39
C LEU A 543 42.89 14.68 -9.45
N ASN A 544 43.88 13.91 -9.88
CA ASN A 544 44.72 14.18 -11.04
C ASN A 544 44.20 13.47 -12.31
N GLY A 545 43.43 12.39 -12.13
CA GLY A 545 42.79 11.64 -13.22
C GLY A 545 41.46 12.23 -13.70
N ASN A 546 40.66 11.39 -14.35
CA ASN A 546 39.31 11.76 -14.81
C ASN A 546 38.41 12.18 -13.65
N VAL A 547 37.80 13.35 -13.76
CA VAL A 547 36.91 13.94 -12.74
C VAL A 547 35.45 13.87 -13.21
N PRO A 548 34.52 13.31 -12.40
CA PRO A 548 33.10 13.35 -12.73
C PRO A 548 32.55 14.78 -12.70
N THR A 549 31.49 15.01 -13.48
CA THR A 549 30.69 16.24 -13.44
C THR A 549 29.32 15.97 -12.83
N GLY A 550 28.64 17.04 -12.39
CA GLY A 550 27.34 16.95 -11.71
C GLY A 550 27.44 16.88 -10.17
N GLN A 551 28.64 17.06 -9.63
CA GLN A 551 28.93 17.13 -8.20
C GLN A 551 29.08 18.58 -7.73
N ALA A 552 28.54 18.90 -6.56
CA ALA A 552 28.82 20.18 -5.91
C ALA A 552 30.25 20.18 -5.35
N THR A 553 31.14 20.98 -5.91
CA THR A 553 32.54 21.08 -5.45
C THR A 553 32.68 21.71 -4.06
N THR A 554 31.60 22.29 -3.53
CA THR A 554 31.54 23.01 -2.24
C THR A 554 31.05 22.14 -1.08
N GLU A 555 30.40 21.00 -1.34
CA GLU A 555 29.87 20.10 -0.31
C GLU A 555 30.82 18.91 -0.11
N ALA A 556 31.99 19.18 0.47
CA ALA A 556 32.91 18.12 0.84
C ALA A 556 32.34 17.36 2.06
N THR A 557 31.97 16.09 1.85
CA THR A 557 31.61 15.19 2.95
C THR A 557 32.82 14.83 3.80
N THR A 558 32.59 14.54 5.06
CA THR A 558 33.67 14.25 6.04
C THR A 558 34.46 12.99 5.69
N ASP A 559 33.87 12.02 5.00
CA ASP A 559 34.53 10.79 4.55
C ASP A 559 34.81 10.76 3.04
N LYS A 560 34.64 11.89 2.34
CA LYS A 560 34.87 12.05 0.90
C LYS A 560 33.92 11.24 0.00
N ARG A 561 32.80 10.70 0.52
CA ARG A 561 31.75 10.13 -0.34
C ARG A 561 31.19 11.21 -1.27
N ILE A 562 30.96 10.86 -2.53
CA ILE A 562 30.45 11.78 -3.55
C ILE A 562 28.92 11.70 -3.70
N GLY A 563 28.27 10.74 -3.05
CA GLY A 563 26.83 10.58 -3.10
C GLY A 563 26.40 9.23 -2.55
N CYS A 564 25.09 9.05 -2.48
CA CYS A 564 24.44 7.80 -2.14
C CYS A 564 23.89 7.15 -3.40
N VAL A 565 24.03 5.84 -3.47
CA VAL A 565 23.53 5.01 -4.56
C VAL A 565 22.69 3.85 -4.01
N PRO A 566 21.78 3.26 -4.81
CA PRO A 566 21.08 2.05 -4.42
C PRO A 566 22.07 0.94 -4.04
N LYS A 567 21.87 0.35 -2.85
CA LYS A 567 22.65 -0.78 -2.39
C LYS A 567 22.20 -2.02 -3.17
N SER A 568 23.15 -2.67 -3.83
CA SER A 568 22.92 -3.82 -4.73
C SER A 568 23.44 -5.13 -4.15
#